data_AF-A0A6I6GEQ4-F1
#
_entry.id   AF-A0A6I6GEQ4-F1
#
_cell.length_a   1.000
_cell.length_b   1.000
_cell.length_c   1.000
_cell.angle_alpha   90.00
_cell.angle_beta   90.00
_cell.angle_gamma   90.00
#
_symmetry.space_group_name_H-M   'P 1'
#
loop_
_entity.id
_entity.type
_entity.pdbx_description
1 polymer ?
#
loop_
_entity_poly.entity_id
_entity_poly.type
_entity_poly.pdbx_seq_one_letter_code
_entity_poly.pdbx_strand_id
1 'polypeptide(L)'
;MYTSQFMTTSTNYQYDLGKNWSNFRATIGLSDTSHPDARYQFRVFVDDQQRGSWAMRLGQAQDININVSGGLRLKLEVTKTAANGNNANAAWGDARVTR
;
A
#
# COMPACT_ATOMS: atom_id res chain seq x y z
N MET A 1 29.43 1.83 -18.23
CA MET A 1 28.16 1.11 -18.01
C MET A 1 27.33 2.00 -17.09
N TYR A 2 26.24 2.60 -17.57
CA TYR A 2 25.36 3.41 -16.72
C TYR A 2 24.26 2.52 -16.15
N THR A 3 24.25 2.32 -14.83
CA THR A 3 23.14 1.71 -14.12
C THR A 3 22.01 2.73 -14.09
N SER A 4 20.92 2.53 -14.85
CA SER A 4 19.78 3.44 -14.75
C SER A 4 19.15 3.28 -13.36
N GLN A 5 19.30 4.29 -12.53
CA GLN A 5 18.61 4.38 -11.25
C GLN A 5 17.15 4.71 -11.58
N PHE A 6 16.29 3.70 -11.63
CA PHE A 6 14.86 3.92 -11.81
C PHE A 6 14.34 4.67 -10.58
N MET A 7 13.74 5.84 -10.78
CA MET A 7 13.07 6.56 -9.69
C MET A 7 11.84 5.76 -9.26
N THR A 8 11.96 4.94 -8.22
CA THR A 8 10.83 4.32 -7.55
C THR A 8 10.08 5.39 -6.78
N THR A 9 8.95 5.84 -7.32
CA THR A 9 8.08 6.77 -6.62
C THR A 9 7.35 6.02 -5.52
N SER A 10 7.55 6.42 -4.27
CA SER A 10 6.82 5.90 -3.11
C SER A 10 5.95 7.00 -2.52
N THR A 11 4.68 6.69 -2.30
CA THR A 11 3.75 7.53 -1.56
C THR A 11 3.43 6.84 -0.25
N ASN A 12 3.50 7.57 0.86
CA ASN A 12 3.15 7.03 2.16
C ASN A 12 2.26 7.98 2.96
N TYR A 13 1.42 7.39 3.80
CA TYR A 13 0.52 8.05 4.72
C TYR A 13 0.71 7.46 6.11
N GLN A 14 0.73 8.31 7.13
CA GLN A 14 0.93 7.89 8.52
C GLN A 14 -0.22 8.38 9.40
N TYR A 15 -0.64 7.51 10.31
CA TYR A 15 -1.76 7.76 11.22
C TYR A 15 -1.38 7.35 12.63
N ASP A 16 -1.79 8.15 13.61
CA ASP A 16 -1.71 7.80 15.03
C ASP A 16 -2.89 6.90 15.41
N LEU A 17 -2.58 5.71 15.92
CA LEU A 17 -3.55 4.74 16.41
C LEU A 17 -3.83 4.92 17.91
N GLY A 18 -3.00 5.66 18.65
CA GLY A 18 -3.11 5.83 20.10
C GLY A 18 -3.11 4.52 20.88
N LYS A 19 -2.64 3.41 20.28
CA LYS A 19 -2.68 2.04 20.83
C LYS A 19 -4.09 1.50 21.12
N ASN A 20 -5.12 2.10 20.50
CA ASN A 20 -6.54 1.86 20.85
C ASN A 20 -7.29 0.95 19.86
N TRP A 21 -6.61 0.43 18.84
CA TRP A 21 -7.21 -0.32 17.73
C TRP A 21 -6.58 -1.72 17.62
N SER A 22 -7.34 -2.68 17.08
CA SER A 22 -6.90 -4.07 16.95
C SER A 22 -6.61 -4.47 15.50
N ASN A 23 -7.39 -3.96 14.55
CA ASN A 23 -7.26 -4.31 13.14
C ASN A 23 -7.29 -3.08 12.21
N PHE A 24 -6.52 -3.16 11.14
CA PHE A 24 -6.66 -2.32 9.95
C PHE A 24 -7.21 -3.17 8.80
N ARG A 25 -8.24 -2.66 8.10
CA ARG A 25 -8.88 -3.31 6.96
C ARG A 25 -8.96 -2.37 5.77
N ALA A 26 -8.78 -2.91 4.57
CA ALA A 26 -8.94 -2.19 3.32
C ALA A 26 -9.09 -3.19 2.16
N THR A 27 -9.59 -2.72 1.03
CA THR A 27 -9.42 -3.36 -0.28
C THR A 27 -8.29 -2.66 -1.02
N ILE A 28 -7.22 -3.37 -1.38
CA ILE A 28 -6.10 -2.82 -2.16
C ILE A 28 -6.23 -3.19 -3.62
N GLY A 29 -5.86 -2.28 -4.52
CA GLY A 29 -5.91 -2.51 -5.96
C GLY A 29 -5.51 -1.29 -6.78
N LEU A 30 -5.49 -1.46 -8.09
CA LEU A 30 -5.33 -0.35 -9.04
C LEU A 30 -6.71 0.02 -9.62
N SER A 31 -6.94 1.31 -9.91
CA SER A 31 -8.17 1.73 -10.59
C SER A 31 -8.28 1.12 -11.99
N ASP A 32 -9.50 0.86 -12.46
CA ASP A 32 -9.75 0.24 -13.76
C ASP A 32 -9.26 1.06 -14.96
N THR A 33 -9.06 2.37 -14.76
CA THR A 33 -8.48 3.28 -15.76
C THR A 33 -6.95 3.24 -15.82
N SER A 34 -6.31 2.38 -15.01
CA SER A 34 -4.86 2.28 -14.95
C SER A 34 -4.28 1.62 -16.20
N HIS A 35 -3.04 1.98 -16.53
CA HIS A 35 -2.29 1.36 -17.62
C HIS A 35 -2.07 -0.14 -17.35
N PRO A 36 -2.21 -1.03 -18.36
CA PRO A 36 -2.09 -2.49 -18.17
C PRO A 36 -0.75 -2.95 -17.58
N ASP A 37 0.36 -2.30 -17.97
CA ASP A 37 1.70 -2.61 -17.45
C ASP A 37 1.99 -2.03 -16.06
N ALA A 38 1.06 -1.30 -15.45
CA ALA A 38 1.26 -0.72 -14.13
C ALA A 38 1.47 -1.82 -13.08
N ARG A 39 2.52 -1.66 -12.28
CA ARG A 39 2.79 -2.52 -11.12
C ARG A 39 3.14 -1.68 -9.91
N TYR A 40 2.48 -2.00 -8.81
CA TYR A 40 2.66 -1.32 -7.53
C TYR A 40 2.83 -2.35 -6.41
N GLN A 41 3.61 -1.96 -5.40
CA GLN A 41 3.78 -2.68 -4.15
C GLN A 41 3.06 -1.92 -3.05
N PHE A 42 2.04 -2.54 -2.44
CA PHE A 42 1.39 -2.06 -1.24
C PHE A 42 2.10 -2.64 -0.03
N ARG A 43 2.37 -1.82 0.99
CA ARG A 43 2.97 -2.22 2.26
C ARG A 43 2.24 -1.56 3.42
N VAL A 44 2.02 -2.32 4.48
CA VAL A 44 1.48 -1.83 5.75
C VAL A 44 2.52 -2.03 6.82
N PHE A 45 2.77 -1.00 7.62
CA PHE A 45 3.67 -1.04 8.77
C PHE A 45 2.95 -0.61 10.03
N VAL A 46 3.35 -1.20 11.16
CA VAL A 46 2.96 -0.78 12.51
C VAL A 46 4.24 -0.54 13.29
N ASP A 47 4.43 0.69 13.78
CA ASP A 47 5.65 1.12 14.50
C ASP A 47 6.92 0.73 13.71
N ASP A 48 6.93 1.07 12.42
CA ASP A 48 7.98 0.79 11.44
C ASP A 48 8.28 -0.69 11.15
N GLN A 49 7.56 -1.62 11.78
CA GLN A 49 7.61 -3.03 11.43
C GLN A 49 6.61 -3.36 10.32
N GLN A 50 7.09 -3.92 9.20
CA GLN A 50 6.22 -4.34 8.11
C GLN A 50 5.31 -5.48 8.58
N ARG A 51 4.00 -5.30 8.42
CA ARG A 51 2.97 -6.29 8.75
C ARG A 51 2.43 -7.02 7.53
N GLY A 52 2.54 -6.43 6.35
CA GLY A 52 2.09 -7.04 5.11
C GLY A 52 2.63 -6.33 3.87
N SER A 53 2.67 -7.06 2.76
CA SER A 53 3.22 -6.61 1.49
C SER A 53 2.56 -7.35 0.33
N TRP A 54 2.01 -6.62 -0.63
CA TRP A 54 1.29 -7.19 -1.78
C TRP A 54 1.64 -6.48 -3.08
N ALA A 55 1.97 -7.28 -4.10
CA ALA A 55 2.16 -6.77 -5.46
C ALA A 55 0.82 -6.79 -6.20
N MET A 56 0.45 -5.65 -6.80
CA MET A 56 -0.81 -5.48 -7.53
C MET A 56 -0.54 -5.03 -8.97
N ARG A 57 -1.40 -5.52 -9.87
CA ARG A 57 -1.50 -5.14 -11.28
C ARG A 57 -2.93 -4.72 -11.60
N LEU A 58 -3.15 -4.18 -12.80
CA LEU A 58 -4.50 -3.88 -13.30
C LEU A 58 -5.38 -5.14 -13.23
N GLY A 59 -6.64 -4.95 -12.83
CA GLY A 59 -7.63 -6.03 -12.69
C GLY A 59 -7.48 -6.87 -11.42
N GLN A 60 -6.50 -6.57 -10.56
CA GLN A 60 -6.35 -7.21 -9.26
C GLN A 60 -6.89 -6.31 -8.15
N ALA A 61 -7.72 -6.90 -7.29
CA ALA A 61 -8.15 -6.33 -6.04
C ALA A 61 -8.09 -7.40 -4.95
N GLN A 62 -7.74 -6.99 -3.73
CA GLN A 62 -7.65 -7.90 -2.59
C GLN A 62 -8.07 -7.22 -1.30
N ASP A 63 -8.92 -7.88 -0.53
CA ASP A 63 -9.21 -7.48 0.85
C ASP A 63 -8.07 -7.89 1.77
N ILE A 64 -7.64 -6.96 2.62
CA ILE A 64 -6.61 -7.16 3.64
C ILE A 64 -7.19 -6.89 5.02
N ASN A 65 -6.70 -7.67 5.99
CA ASN A 65 -7.03 -7.50 7.41
C ASN A 65 -5.77 -7.74 8.23
N ILE A 66 -5.25 -6.68 8.85
CA ILE A 66 -3.93 -6.66 9.49
C ILE A 66 -4.08 -6.37 10.98
N ASN A 67 -3.41 -7.17 11.81
CA ASN A 67 -3.35 -6.91 13.24
C ASN A 67 -2.46 -5.69 13.52
N VAL A 68 -3.05 -4.70 14.19
CA VAL A 68 -2.40 -3.45 14.62
C VAL A 68 -2.45 -3.24 16.14
N SER A 69 -2.88 -4.27 16.88
CA SER A 69 -3.03 -4.24 18.34
C SER A 69 -1.78 -3.73 19.03
N GLY A 70 -1.97 -2.78 19.96
CA GLY A 70 -0.89 -2.17 20.74
C GLY A 70 0.01 -1.20 19.97
N GLY A 71 -0.19 -1.06 18.66
CA GLY A 71 0.59 -0.18 17.80
C GLY A 71 0.29 1.30 18.03
N LEU A 72 1.31 2.15 18.01
CA LEU A 72 1.13 3.60 18.08
C LEU A 72 0.92 4.21 16.69
N ARG A 73 1.64 3.74 15.68
CA ARG A 73 1.65 4.36 14.35
C ARG A 73 1.38 3.35 13.26
N LEU A 74 0.37 3.63 12.45
CA LEU A 74 0.10 2.95 11.18
C LEU A 74 0.78 3.73 10.04
N LYS A 75 1.54 3.03 9.20
CA LYS A 75 2.04 3.58 7.93
C LYS A 75 1.55 2.73 6.77
N LEU A 76 0.89 3.40 5.82
CA LEU A 76 0.46 2.83 4.55
C LEU A 76 1.42 3.33 3.48
N GLU A 77 2.02 2.42 2.72
CA GLU A 77 2.97 2.77 1.66
C GLU A 77 2.57 2.10 0.36
N VAL A 78 2.66 2.85 -0.74
CA VAL A 78 2.52 2.33 -2.09
C VAL A 78 3.72 2.78 -2.90
N THR A 79 4.43 1.83 -3.50
CA THR A 79 5.58 2.10 -4.37
C THR A 79 5.30 1.62 -5.78
N LYS A 80 5.54 2.46 -6.78
CA LYS A 80 5.55 2.02 -8.18
C LYS A 80 6.79 1.14 -8.42
N THR A 81 6.59 -0.06 -8.96
CA THR A 81 7.67 -1.02 -9.21
C THR A 81 7.93 -1.28 -10.69
N ALA A 82 7.00 -0.93 -11.59
CA ALA A 82 7.22 -0.98 -13.03
C ALA A 82 7.90 0.29 -13.56
N ALA A 83 8.83 0.12 -14.51
CA ALA A 83 9.41 1.24 -15.26
C ALA A 83 8.35 1.95 -16.13
N ASN A 84 7.48 1.18 -16.78
CA ASN A 84 6.39 1.69 -17.63
C ASN A 84 5.08 1.85 -16.82
N GLY A 85 3.99 2.27 -17.50
CA GLY A 85 2.66 2.40 -16.87
C GLY A 85 2.51 3.62 -15.96
N ASN A 86 2.92 4.80 -16.45
CA ASN A 86 2.92 6.06 -15.68
C ASN A 86 1.51 6.64 -15.38
N ASN A 87 0.45 6.05 -15.95
CA ASN A 87 -0.93 6.43 -15.70
C ASN A 87 -1.64 5.32 -14.94
N ALA A 88 -1.50 5.29 -13.62
CA ALA A 88 -2.15 4.30 -12.77
C ALA A 88 -2.38 4.87 -11.38
N ASN A 89 -3.54 4.54 -10.82
CA ASN A 89 -3.91 4.98 -9.48
C ASN A 89 -4.02 3.76 -8.57
N ALA A 90 -3.10 3.67 -7.62
CA ALA A 90 -3.16 2.71 -6.54
C ALA A 90 -4.09 3.22 -5.44
N ALA A 91 -4.99 2.37 -4.93
CA ALA A 91 -6.02 2.76 -3.97
C ALA A 91 -6.05 1.85 -2.74
N TRP A 92 -6.40 2.46 -1.60
CA TRP A 92 -6.81 1.80 -0.36
C TRP A 92 -8.32 2.00 -0.19
N GLY A 93 -9.13 1.12 -0.78
CA GLY A 93 -10.59 1.18 -0.72
C GLY A 93 -11.12 0.82 0.66
N ASP A 94 -12.15 1.54 1.13
CA ASP A 94 -12.82 1.34 2.42
C ASP A 94 -11.85 1.14 3.61
N ALA A 95 -10.73 1.88 3.56
CA ALA A 95 -9.66 1.79 4.54
C ALA A 95 -10.15 2.28 5.91
N ARG A 96 -10.11 1.38 6.90
CA ARG A 96 -10.61 1.66 8.25
C ARG A 96 -9.86 0.86 9.31
N VAL A 97 -9.89 1.39 10.53
CA VAL A 97 -9.45 0.67 11.73
C VAL A 97 -10.65 0.22 12.54
N THR A 98 -10.52 -0.90 13.24
CA THR A 98 -11.55 -1.44 14.14
C THR A 98 -10.96 -1.76 15.50
N ARG A 99 -11.80 -1.67 16.53
CA ARG A 99 -11.45 -2.08 17.90
C ARG A 99 -11.59 -3.58 18.05
#